data_AF-A0A7C3U9U1-F1
#
_entry.id   AF-A0A7C3U9U1-F1
#
_cell.length_a   1.000
_cell.length_b   1.000
_cell.length_c   1.000
_cell.angle_alpha   90.00
_cell.angle_beta   90.00
_cell.angle_gamma   90.00
#
_symmetry.space_group_name_H-M   'P 1'
#
loop_
_entity.id
_entity.type
_entity.pdbx_description
1 polymer ?
#
loop_
_entity_poly.entity_id
_entity_poly.type
_entity_poly.pdbx_seq_one_letter_code
_entity_poly.pdbx_strand_id
1 'polypeptide(L)'
;MNALQGVSAPARLPGVIDTLSTGYRTLNRHLYLLLVPIVLDVFYWLGPRLSVGPVARQIVQTLEQMRTSPTLGVTTPQTTQSFETVKTMVENMGETVNLFSMLSSPLSIPSVLVSRDLKAPSWLGGGMVVTVATPAQFLGAFVLLFVLGAIVGAVYLGLVAQVVRDGRGHLIAAIRRAGLYASRYIVLVVGLLMAAIMMGLPLALLIGLITLLSPLLGTLLMVVMWAGLLWLYLYAFFTIDALFVSDARPLMAILKSITVVRLSTSSAMGFLLAIVVISLGMPYVWSALGGSEIATLVSILGNAYIGTGLTVASMIFYRDRIRLIVSNQMTIQRREDSAL
;
A
#
# COMPACT_ATOMS: atom_id res chain seq x y z
N MET A 1 -20.55 -47.32 -26.66
CA MET A 1 -20.81 -45.87 -26.89
C MET A 1 -21.58 -45.35 -25.69
N ASN A 2 -21.09 -44.29 -25.03
CA ASN A 2 -21.65 -43.53 -23.87
C ASN A 2 -20.76 -43.49 -22.61
N ALA A 3 -19.57 -42.87 -22.72
CA ALA A 3 -18.76 -42.50 -21.55
C ALA A 3 -17.99 -41.18 -21.73
N LEU A 4 -18.57 -40.19 -22.42
CA LEU A 4 -17.96 -38.85 -22.60
C LEU A 4 -18.89 -37.69 -22.20
N GLN A 5 -19.80 -37.90 -21.25
CA GLN A 5 -20.58 -36.81 -20.66
C GLN A 5 -20.06 -36.49 -19.27
N GLY A 6 -19.17 -35.49 -19.21
CA GLY A 6 -18.62 -35.02 -17.94
C GLY A 6 -17.47 -34.02 -18.07
N VAL A 7 -17.28 -33.37 -19.22
CA VAL A 7 -16.42 -32.18 -19.25
C VAL A 7 -17.26 -31.03 -18.70
N SER A 8 -17.22 -30.85 -17.38
CA SER A 8 -17.73 -29.65 -16.72
C SER A 8 -17.19 -28.44 -17.47
N ALA A 9 -18.10 -27.59 -17.99
CA ALA A 9 -17.74 -26.33 -18.65
C ALA A 9 -16.74 -25.57 -17.77
N PRO A 10 -15.70 -24.93 -18.35
CA PRO A 10 -14.72 -24.21 -17.55
C PRO A 10 -15.47 -23.20 -16.68
N ALA A 11 -15.31 -23.31 -15.36
CA ALA A 11 -15.95 -22.43 -14.41
C ALA A 11 -15.64 -20.98 -14.83
N ARG A 12 -16.67 -20.24 -15.30
CA ARG A 12 -16.49 -18.85 -15.71
C ARG A 12 -15.94 -18.09 -14.51
N LEU A 13 -14.79 -17.47 -14.72
CA LEU A 13 -14.20 -16.60 -13.72
C LEU A 13 -15.18 -15.47 -13.37
N PRO A 14 -15.41 -15.16 -12.08
CA PRO A 14 -16.27 -14.06 -11.69
C PRO A 14 -15.80 -12.74 -12.30
N GLY A 15 -16.77 -11.89 -12.68
CA GLY A 15 -16.49 -10.53 -13.13
C GLY A 15 -15.98 -9.64 -12.00
N VAL A 16 -15.63 -8.39 -12.35
CA VAL A 16 -15.16 -7.38 -11.38
C VAL A 16 -16.22 -7.13 -10.28
N ILE A 17 -17.47 -6.90 -10.69
CA ILE A 17 -18.59 -6.62 -9.78
C ILE A 17 -18.90 -7.83 -8.89
N ASP A 18 -18.88 -9.04 -9.46
CA ASP A 18 -19.11 -10.27 -8.71
C ASP A 18 -18.04 -10.48 -7.64
N THR A 19 -16.79 -10.17 -7.99
CA THR A 19 -15.65 -10.32 -7.07
C THR A 19 -15.73 -9.32 -5.93
N LEU A 20 -16.03 -8.05 -6.21
CA LEU A 20 -16.29 -7.03 -5.19
C LEU A 20 -17.46 -7.43 -4.28
N SER A 21 -18.59 -7.81 -4.87
CA SER A 21 -19.79 -8.25 -4.15
C SER A 21 -19.50 -9.45 -3.24
N THR A 22 -18.69 -10.40 -3.72
CA THR A 22 -18.26 -11.56 -2.94
C THR A 22 -17.30 -11.18 -1.82
N GLY A 23 -16.42 -10.20 -2.04
CA GLY A 23 -15.57 -9.62 -1.00
C GLY A 23 -16.38 -9.04 0.16
N TYR A 24 -17.35 -8.17 -0.14
CA TYR A 24 -18.23 -7.59 0.89
C TYR A 24 -19.14 -8.62 1.55
N ARG A 25 -19.67 -9.60 0.80
CA ARG A 25 -20.46 -10.70 1.39
C ARG A 25 -19.62 -11.54 2.35
N THR A 26 -18.34 -11.76 2.02
CA THR A 26 -17.39 -12.47 2.88
C THR A 26 -17.08 -11.65 4.13
N LEU A 27 -16.86 -10.35 3.99
CA LEU A 27 -16.67 -9.42 5.11
C LEU A 27 -17.88 -9.40 6.05
N ASN A 28 -19.10 -9.35 5.52
CA ASN A 28 -20.33 -9.33 6.33
C ASN A 28 -20.51 -10.57 7.21
N ARG A 29 -19.89 -11.70 6.83
CA ARG A 29 -19.85 -12.92 7.64
C ARG A 29 -18.69 -12.95 8.65
N HIS A 30 -17.76 -12.00 8.55
CA HIS A 30 -16.51 -11.94 9.31
C HIS A 30 -16.21 -10.50 9.76
N LEU A 31 -17.19 -9.82 10.36
CA LEU A 31 -17.05 -8.40 10.77
C LEU A 31 -15.92 -8.16 11.78
N TYR A 32 -15.44 -9.20 12.47
CA TYR A 32 -14.26 -9.09 13.34
C TYR A 32 -12.98 -8.69 12.58
N LEU A 33 -12.92 -8.84 11.25
CA LEU A 33 -11.81 -8.34 10.43
C LEU A 33 -11.70 -6.81 10.48
N LEU A 34 -12.77 -6.10 10.83
CA LEU A 34 -12.79 -4.65 11.00
C LEU A 34 -12.08 -4.18 12.28
N LEU A 35 -11.88 -5.07 13.26
CA LEU A 35 -11.34 -4.67 14.57
C LEU A 35 -9.94 -4.07 14.45
N VAL A 36 -9.06 -4.66 13.64
CA VAL A 36 -7.69 -4.15 13.49
C VAL A 36 -7.66 -2.73 12.90
N PRO A 37 -8.27 -2.45 11.73
CA PRO A 37 -8.28 -1.09 11.19
C PRO A 37 -9.03 -0.10 12.10
N ILE A 38 -10.14 -0.49 12.73
CA ILE A 38 -10.88 0.39 13.66
C ILE A 38 -10.03 0.75 14.87
N VAL A 39 -9.41 -0.23 15.54
CA VAL A 39 -8.58 0.01 16.72
C VAL A 39 -7.41 0.93 16.36
N LEU A 40 -6.82 0.73 15.18
CA LEU A 40 -5.69 1.52 14.72
C LEU A 40 -6.09 2.97 14.40
N ASP A 41 -7.21 3.17 13.72
CA ASP A 41 -7.77 4.51 13.47
C ASP A 41 -8.18 5.18 14.80
N VAL A 42 -8.83 4.48 15.72
CA VAL A 42 -9.15 5.02 17.05
C VAL A 42 -7.87 5.42 17.81
N PHE A 43 -6.81 4.61 17.70
CA PHE A 43 -5.50 4.96 18.26
C PHE A 43 -4.91 6.22 17.60
N TYR A 44 -5.03 6.40 16.28
CA TYR A 44 -4.58 7.63 15.63
C TYR A 44 -5.42 8.85 15.97
N TRP A 45 -6.71 8.66 16.24
CA TRP A 45 -7.62 9.74 16.58
C TRP A 45 -7.47 10.22 18.04
N LEU A 46 -7.37 9.28 18.98
CA LEU A 46 -7.36 9.56 20.42
C LEU A 46 -5.95 9.50 21.03
N GLY A 47 -5.03 8.79 20.39
CA GLY A 47 -3.68 8.56 20.91
C GLY A 47 -2.73 9.73 20.68
N PRO A 48 -1.49 9.61 21.20
CA PRO A 48 -0.49 10.63 21.01
C PRO A 48 -0.07 10.77 19.56
N ARG A 49 0.36 11.97 19.22
CA ARG A 49 1.00 12.27 17.95
C ARG A 49 2.51 12.28 18.11
N LEU A 50 3.21 11.44 17.33
CA LEU A 50 4.67 11.47 17.25
C LEU A 50 5.08 12.41 16.11
N SER A 51 5.40 13.66 16.43
CA SER A 51 5.76 14.70 15.47
C SER A 51 7.24 14.64 15.11
N VAL A 52 7.52 14.83 13.82
CA VAL A 52 8.88 14.92 13.26
C VAL A 52 9.26 16.36 12.88
N GLY A 53 8.46 17.34 13.32
CA GLY A 53 8.65 18.77 13.02
C GLY A 53 10.06 19.30 13.33
N PRO A 54 10.69 18.99 14.48
CA PRO A 54 12.07 19.41 14.74
C PRO A 54 13.07 18.88 13.72
N VAL A 55 12.93 17.62 13.31
CA VAL A 55 13.81 16.99 12.30
C VAL A 55 13.58 17.62 10.92
N ALA A 56 12.33 17.88 10.54
CA ALA A 56 12.01 18.59 9.30
C ALA A 56 12.69 19.97 9.24
N ARG A 57 12.62 20.75 10.33
CA ARG A 57 13.31 22.05 10.43
C ARG A 57 14.83 21.92 10.34
N GLN A 58 15.42 20.90 10.96
CA GLN A 58 16.87 20.64 10.85
C GLN A 58 17.27 20.31 9.42
N ILE A 59 16.46 19.54 8.69
CA ILE A 59 16.69 19.23 7.27
C ILE A 59 16.65 20.52 6.44
N VAL A 60 15.63 21.36 6.63
CA VAL A 60 15.52 22.65 5.93
C VAL A 60 16.73 23.54 6.21
N GLN A 61 17.12 23.69 7.48
CA GLN A 61 18.31 24.47 7.85
C GLN A 61 19.58 23.95 7.20
N THR A 62 19.75 22.62 7.14
CA THR A 62 20.91 21.99 6.49
C THR A 62 20.91 22.25 4.97
N LEU A 63 19.74 22.17 4.33
CA LEU A 63 19.57 22.49 2.91
C LEU A 63 19.81 23.98 2.61
N GLU A 64 19.34 24.89 3.48
CA GLU A 64 19.58 26.33 3.36
C GLU A 64 21.08 26.65 3.44
N GLN A 65 21.79 26.03 4.38
CA GLN A 65 23.24 26.18 4.52
C GLN A 65 24.00 25.68 3.28
N MET A 66 23.58 24.56 2.68
CA MET A 66 24.17 24.08 1.42
C MET A 66 23.91 25.05 0.26
N ARG A 67 22.72 25.64 0.19
CA ARG A 67 22.34 26.60 -0.87
C ARG A 67 23.15 27.88 -0.81
N THR A 68 23.40 28.41 0.38
CA THR A 68 24.17 29.64 0.60
C THR A 68 25.69 29.40 0.64
N SER A 69 26.12 28.15 0.53
CA SER A 69 27.54 27.80 0.51
C SER A 69 28.27 28.42 -0.71
N PRO A 70 29.40 29.10 -0.52
CA PRO A 70 30.19 29.68 -1.61
C PRO A 70 30.73 28.66 -2.62
N THR A 71 30.82 27.38 -2.25
CA THR A 71 31.46 26.32 -3.06
C THR A 71 30.47 25.44 -3.83
N LEU A 72 29.24 25.32 -3.34
CA LEU A 72 28.21 24.40 -3.87
C LEU A 72 26.90 25.12 -4.23
N GLY A 73 26.78 26.42 -3.91
CA GLY A 73 25.55 27.18 -4.08
C GLY A 73 25.24 27.49 -5.55
N VAL A 74 24.05 27.09 -6.00
CA VAL A 74 23.47 27.53 -7.27
C VAL A 74 22.31 28.47 -6.97
N THR A 75 22.50 29.77 -7.19
CA THR A 75 21.53 30.84 -6.86
C THR A 75 20.77 31.35 -8.08
N THR A 76 20.49 30.51 -9.07
CA THR A 76 19.64 30.93 -10.18
C THR A 76 18.20 31.16 -9.67
N PRO A 77 17.41 32.03 -10.33
CA PRO A 77 16.01 32.22 -9.97
C PRO A 77 15.22 30.90 -9.94
N GLN A 78 15.55 29.98 -10.86
CA GLN A 78 14.90 28.68 -11.03
C GLN A 78 15.26 27.68 -9.92
N THR A 79 16.51 27.66 -9.46
CA THR A 79 16.89 26.84 -8.29
C THR A 79 16.33 27.40 -6.99
N THR A 80 16.18 28.73 -6.89
CA THR A 80 15.56 29.37 -5.73
C THR A 80 14.08 28.99 -5.60
N GLN A 81 13.32 29.03 -6.70
CA GLN A 81 11.91 28.60 -6.69
C GLN A 81 11.76 27.10 -6.37
N SER A 82 12.63 26.26 -6.92
CA SER A 82 12.64 24.82 -6.62
C SER A 82 12.95 24.56 -5.15
N PHE A 83 13.88 25.33 -4.57
CA PHE A 83 14.25 25.24 -3.16
C PHE A 83 13.09 25.61 -2.23
N GLU A 84 12.40 26.73 -2.48
CA GLU A 84 11.23 27.13 -1.68
C GLU A 84 10.14 26.06 -1.75
N THR A 85 9.92 25.46 -2.92
CA THR A 85 8.96 24.37 -3.08
C THR A 85 9.33 23.16 -2.20
N VAL A 86 10.60 22.75 -2.18
CA VAL A 86 11.09 21.65 -1.34
C VAL A 86 11.00 22.01 0.14
N LYS A 87 11.37 23.23 0.52
CA LYS A 87 11.29 23.73 1.90
C LYS A 87 9.86 23.65 2.41
N THR A 88 8.90 24.26 1.71
CA THR A 88 7.49 24.24 2.08
C THR A 88 6.95 22.81 2.16
N MET A 89 7.37 21.92 1.25
CA MET A 89 6.99 20.50 1.30
C MET A 89 7.52 19.83 2.58
N VAL A 90 8.80 20.00 2.93
CA VAL A 90 9.41 19.39 4.13
C VAL A 90 8.79 19.94 5.41
N GLU A 91 8.56 21.25 5.50
CA GLU A 91 7.90 21.88 6.65
C GLU A 91 6.48 21.35 6.83
N ASN A 92 5.67 21.35 5.76
CA ASN A 92 4.31 20.81 5.78
C ASN A 92 4.29 19.33 6.20
N MET A 93 5.23 18.52 5.72
CA MET A 93 5.35 17.12 6.16
C MET A 93 5.70 17.04 7.65
N GLY A 94 6.62 17.85 8.15
CA GLY A 94 6.97 17.93 9.57
C GLY A 94 5.79 18.29 10.48
N GLU A 95 4.89 19.14 9.97
CA GLU A 95 3.72 19.63 10.69
C GLU A 95 2.47 18.75 10.58
N THR A 96 2.37 17.88 9.57
CA THR A 96 1.17 17.06 9.31
C THR A 96 1.40 15.56 9.53
N VAL A 97 2.64 15.07 9.41
CA VAL A 97 2.93 13.65 9.63
C VAL A 97 2.85 13.30 11.11
N ASN A 98 2.12 12.24 11.42
CA ASN A 98 2.22 11.51 12.68
C ASN A 98 3.03 10.24 12.41
N LEU A 99 4.22 10.10 13.00
CA LEU A 99 5.08 8.94 12.72
C LEU A 99 4.44 7.61 13.15
N PHE A 100 3.50 7.63 14.10
CA PHE A 100 2.70 6.43 14.44
C PHE A 100 1.87 5.89 13.28
N SER A 101 1.55 6.71 12.26
CA SER A 101 0.85 6.27 11.03
C SER A 101 1.58 5.14 10.28
N MET A 102 2.87 4.93 10.56
CA MET A 102 3.62 3.79 10.04
C MET A 102 3.10 2.44 10.52
N LEU A 103 2.37 2.38 11.64
CA LEU A 103 1.75 1.16 12.14
C LEU A 103 0.69 0.60 11.18
N SER A 104 0.06 1.45 10.37
CA SER A 104 -0.92 1.02 9.35
C SER A 104 -0.27 0.55 8.07
N SER A 105 1.02 0.84 7.84
CA SER A 105 1.78 0.66 6.59
C SER A 105 0.91 0.89 5.34
N PRO A 106 1.09 1.96 4.54
CA PRO A 106 0.18 2.34 3.44
C PRO A 106 -0.24 1.24 2.45
N LEU A 107 0.48 0.12 2.42
CA LEU A 107 0.24 -1.04 1.56
C LEU A 107 -0.46 -2.23 2.25
N SER A 108 -0.71 -2.19 3.57
CA SER A 108 -1.19 -3.36 4.35
C SER A 108 -2.52 -3.20 5.06
N ILE A 109 -2.77 -2.07 5.73
CA ILE A 109 -3.98 -1.88 6.54
C ILE A 109 -4.73 -0.63 6.06
N PRO A 110 -6.01 -0.76 5.69
CA PRO A 110 -6.83 0.41 5.37
C PRO A 110 -7.00 1.32 6.59
N SER A 111 -6.67 2.61 6.44
CA SER A 111 -6.74 3.61 7.51
C SER A 111 -7.00 4.99 6.92
N VAL A 112 -8.05 5.70 7.36
CA VAL A 112 -8.36 7.07 6.85
C VAL A 112 -7.35 8.06 7.38
N LEU A 113 -6.96 7.86 8.64
CA LEU A 113 -6.40 8.92 9.47
C LEU A 113 -4.91 9.16 9.17
N VAL A 114 -4.31 8.35 8.31
CA VAL A 114 -2.99 8.60 7.70
C VAL A 114 -3.05 9.77 6.71
N SER A 115 -4.21 10.02 6.10
CA SER A 115 -4.38 10.99 5.02
C SER A 115 -5.00 12.34 5.45
N ARG A 116 -5.23 12.52 6.75
CA ARG A 116 -5.89 13.72 7.32
C ARG A 116 -5.09 14.30 8.46
N ASP A 117 -4.97 15.63 8.47
CA ASP A 117 -4.59 16.37 9.65
C ASP A 117 -5.76 16.37 10.63
N LEU A 118 -5.75 15.44 11.58
CA LEU A 118 -6.81 15.34 12.58
C LEU A 118 -6.41 16.07 13.84
N LYS A 119 -7.26 17.00 14.22
CA LYS A 119 -7.24 17.59 15.55
C LYS A 119 -7.81 16.56 16.52
N ALA A 120 -7.13 16.36 17.64
CA ALA A 120 -7.68 15.57 18.73
C ALA A 120 -9.05 16.13 19.14
N PRO A 121 -9.96 15.28 19.64
CA PRO A 121 -11.27 15.73 20.08
C PRO A 121 -11.17 16.88 21.08
N SER A 122 -12.12 17.81 20.98
CA SER A 122 -12.12 19.04 21.79
C SER A 122 -12.21 18.75 23.29
N TRP A 123 -12.91 17.68 23.68
CA TRP A 123 -13.04 17.22 25.05
C TRP A 123 -11.77 16.56 25.63
N LEU A 124 -10.78 16.24 24.80
CA LEU A 124 -9.48 15.72 25.24
C LEU A 124 -8.48 16.83 25.63
N GLY A 125 -8.86 18.11 25.52
CA GLY A 125 -8.04 19.24 25.95
C GLY A 125 -6.82 19.53 25.07
N GLY A 126 -6.80 19.01 23.84
CA GLY A 126 -5.67 19.06 22.93
C GLY A 126 -4.86 17.77 22.94
N GLY A 127 -4.54 17.24 21.76
CA GLY A 127 -3.85 15.96 21.63
C GLY A 127 -2.42 16.01 22.18
N MET A 128 -1.99 14.94 22.85
CA MET A 128 -0.61 14.82 23.31
C MET A 128 0.35 14.74 22.12
N VAL A 129 1.24 15.71 21.97
CA VAL A 129 2.28 15.71 20.93
C VAL A 129 3.63 15.36 21.55
N VAL A 130 4.18 14.22 21.16
CA VAL A 130 5.55 13.80 21.48
C VAL A 130 6.41 14.16 20.27
N THR A 131 7.52 14.86 20.49
CA THR A 131 8.40 15.29 19.39
C THR A 131 9.63 14.41 19.30
N VAL A 132 10.03 14.11 18.07
CA VAL A 132 11.32 13.52 17.76
C VAL A 132 12.31 14.66 17.54
N ALA A 133 13.33 14.76 18.39
CA ALA A 133 14.22 15.92 18.43
C ALA A 133 15.44 15.80 17.50
N THR A 134 15.87 14.56 17.18
CA THR A 134 17.11 14.32 16.42
C THR A 134 16.88 13.34 15.26
N PRO A 135 17.72 13.39 14.20
CA PRO A 135 17.63 12.45 13.09
C PRO A 135 17.85 10.99 13.52
N ALA A 136 18.68 10.76 14.55
CA ALA A 136 18.93 9.43 15.11
C ALA A 136 17.68 8.87 15.82
N GLN A 137 17.00 9.69 16.63
CA GLN A 137 15.72 9.30 17.23
C GLN A 137 14.65 9.05 16.17
N PHE A 138 14.63 9.84 15.10
CA PHE A 138 13.73 9.64 13.97
C PHE A 138 13.98 8.29 13.30
N LEU A 139 15.23 7.99 12.97
CA LEU A 139 15.57 6.72 12.34
C LEU A 139 15.22 5.52 13.23
N GLY A 140 15.52 5.60 14.53
CA GLY A 140 15.16 4.56 15.50
C GLY A 140 13.65 4.35 15.61
N ALA A 141 12.89 5.44 15.76
CA ALA A 141 11.43 5.38 15.83
C ALA A 141 10.81 4.89 14.51
N PHE A 142 11.32 5.34 13.36
CA PHE A 142 10.90 4.91 12.03
C PHE A 142 11.08 3.40 11.86
N VAL A 143 12.28 2.87 12.15
CA VAL A 143 12.56 1.43 12.03
C VAL A 143 11.69 0.62 12.99
N LEU A 144 11.57 1.05 14.24
CA LEU A 144 10.72 0.37 15.22
C LEU A 144 9.26 0.33 14.79
N LEU A 145 8.69 1.47 14.41
CA LEU A 145 7.28 1.58 14.00
C LEU A 145 7.03 0.87 12.67
N PHE A 146 7.99 0.86 11.75
CA PHE A 146 7.90 0.07 10.53
C PHE A 146 7.84 -1.43 10.81
N VAL A 147 8.70 -1.95 11.71
CA VAL A 147 8.68 -3.37 12.11
C VAL A 147 7.39 -3.71 12.84
N LEU A 148 6.94 -2.87 13.78
CA LEU A 148 5.66 -3.07 14.47
C LEU A 148 4.48 -3.03 13.49
N GLY A 149 4.46 -2.06 12.57
CA GLY A 149 3.44 -1.97 11.53
C GLY A 149 3.43 -3.17 10.60
N ALA A 150 4.60 -3.71 10.25
CA ALA A 150 4.70 -4.95 9.49
C ALA A 150 4.13 -6.16 10.26
N ILE A 151 4.31 -6.23 11.58
CA ILE A 151 3.72 -7.29 12.42
C ILE A 151 2.20 -7.15 12.47
N VAL A 152 1.68 -5.95 12.74
CA VAL A 152 0.23 -5.69 12.78
C VAL A 152 -0.40 -5.99 11.41
N GLY A 153 0.23 -5.51 10.33
CA GLY A 153 -0.18 -5.77 8.95
C GLY A 153 -0.16 -7.26 8.62
N ALA A 154 0.86 -7.99 9.05
CA ALA A 154 0.96 -9.44 8.86
C ALA A 154 -0.14 -10.22 9.59
N VAL A 155 -0.51 -9.79 10.81
CA VAL A 155 -1.65 -10.39 11.53
C VAL A 155 -2.96 -10.12 10.79
N TYR A 156 -3.19 -8.87 10.37
CA TYR A 156 -4.40 -8.47 9.65
C TYR A 156 -4.53 -9.19 8.30
N LEU A 157 -3.52 -9.08 7.43
CA LEU A 157 -3.53 -9.71 6.12
C LEU A 157 -3.52 -11.25 6.22
N GLY A 158 -2.84 -11.79 7.22
CA GLY A 158 -2.88 -13.23 7.52
C GLY A 158 -4.26 -13.71 7.91
N LEU A 159 -5.01 -12.93 8.69
CA LEU A 159 -6.41 -13.21 9.03
C LEU A 159 -7.32 -13.13 7.81
N VAL A 160 -7.22 -12.07 7.02
CA VAL A 160 -8.00 -11.91 5.77
C VAL A 160 -7.72 -13.07 4.82
N ALA A 161 -6.44 -13.43 4.64
CA ALA A 161 -6.05 -14.54 3.78
C ALA A 161 -6.57 -15.89 4.28
N GLN A 162 -6.61 -16.15 5.59
CA GLN A 162 -7.24 -17.36 6.15
C GLN A 162 -8.74 -17.40 5.83
N VAL A 163 -9.47 -16.29 6.01
CA VAL A 163 -10.89 -16.20 5.64
C VAL A 163 -11.08 -16.45 4.14
N VAL A 164 -10.22 -15.89 3.29
CA VAL A 164 -10.30 -16.08 1.84
C VAL A 164 -9.93 -17.50 1.40
N ARG A 165 -8.99 -18.18 2.08
CA ARG A 165 -8.59 -19.55 1.70
C ARG A 165 -9.51 -20.61 2.26
N ASP A 166 -9.81 -20.50 3.54
CA ASP A 166 -10.36 -21.56 4.39
C ASP A 166 -11.80 -21.24 4.83
N GLY A 167 -12.31 -20.05 4.51
CA GLY A 167 -13.64 -19.59 4.92
C GLY A 167 -13.76 -19.26 6.40
N ARG A 168 -12.67 -19.33 7.18
CA ARG A 168 -12.60 -19.05 8.62
C ARG A 168 -11.25 -18.44 8.97
N GLY A 169 -11.24 -17.44 9.85
CA GLY A 169 -10.03 -16.81 10.37
C GLY A 169 -9.78 -17.21 11.82
N HIS A 170 -8.55 -17.61 12.13
CA HIS A 170 -8.11 -17.96 13.48
C HIS A 170 -7.02 -16.99 13.94
N LEU A 171 -7.39 -16.05 14.82
CA LEU A 171 -6.49 -14.99 15.30
C LEU A 171 -5.20 -15.55 15.92
N ILE A 172 -5.31 -16.59 16.75
CA ILE A 172 -4.14 -17.22 17.38
C ILE A 172 -3.17 -17.80 16.34
N ALA A 173 -3.70 -18.42 15.28
CA ALA A 173 -2.86 -18.95 14.19
C ALA A 173 -2.18 -17.83 13.40
N ALA A 174 -2.89 -16.71 13.17
CA ALA A 174 -2.32 -15.53 12.52
C ALA A 174 -1.19 -14.91 13.36
N ILE A 175 -1.39 -14.74 14.67
CA ILE A 175 -0.37 -14.23 15.61
C ILE A 175 0.86 -15.14 15.63
N ARG A 176 0.67 -16.47 15.72
CA ARG A 176 1.79 -17.43 15.71
C ARG A 176 2.64 -17.37 14.44
N ARG A 177 2.03 -17.03 13.30
CA ARG A 177 2.74 -16.87 12.01
C ARG A 177 3.16 -15.43 11.72
N ALA A 178 2.83 -14.48 12.59
CA ALA A 178 3.03 -13.05 12.34
C ALA A 178 4.50 -12.72 12.08
N GLY A 179 5.44 -13.27 12.87
CA GLY A 179 6.88 -13.03 12.67
C GLY A 179 7.39 -13.50 11.29
N LEU A 180 6.90 -14.65 10.80
CA LEU A 180 7.26 -15.16 9.48
C LEU A 180 6.68 -14.29 8.36
N TYR A 181 5.39 -13.93 8.46
CA TYR A 181 4.76 -13.11 7.43
C TYR A 181 5.28 -11.66 7.45
N ALA A 182 5.55 -11.11 8.64
CA ALA A 182 6.16 -9.79 8.81
C ALA A 182 7.57 -9.77 8.22
N SER A 183 8.41 -10.78 8.46
CA SER A 183 9.76 -10.81 7.87
C SER A 183 9.71 -10.91 6.34
N ARG A 184 8.82 -11.72 5.78
CA ARG A 184 8.61 -11.78 4.32
C ARG A 184 8.10 -10.46 3.75
N TYR A 185 7.16 -9.81 4.44
CA TYR A 185 6.61 -8.52 4.05
C TYR A 185 7.69 -7.42 4.11
N ILE A 186 8.49 -7.38 5.17
CA ILE A 186 9.63 -6.46 5.31
C ILE A 186 10.64 -6.68 4.18
N VAL A 187 11.06 -7.92 3.93
CA VAL A 187 11.99 -8.25 2.83
C VAL A 187 11.42 -7.82 1.48
N LEU A 188 10.11 -8.00 1.26
CA LEU A 188 9.45 -7.54 0.05
C LEU A 188 9.50 -6.01 -0.07
N VAL A 189 9.04 -5.28 0.93
CA VAL A 189 8.96 -3.81 0.89
C VAL A 189 10.36 -3.20 0.81
N VAL A 190 11.30 -3.64 1.64
CA VAL A 190 12.69 -3.18 1.59
C VAL A 190 13.34 -3.54 0.26
N GLY A 191 13.12 -4.76 -0.26
CA GLY A 191 13.63 -5.15 -1.57
C GLY A 191 13.10 -4.29 -2.72
N LEU A 192 11.80 -3.98 -2.72
CA LEU A 192 11.19 -3.09 -3.70
C LEU A 192 11.69 -1.65 -3.56
N LEU A 193 11.85 -1.14 -2.33
CA LEU A 193 12.42 0.19 -2.07
C LEU A 193 13.87 0.28 -2.54
N MET A 194 14.69 -0.70 -2.22
CA MET A 194 16.08 -0.76 -2.67
C MET A 194 16.16 -0.83 -4.20
N ALA A 195 15.32 -1.65 -4.84
CA ALA A 195 15.24 -1.69 -6.31
C ALA A 195 14.81 -0.34 -6.89
N ALA A 196 13.80 0.32 -6.30
CA ALA A 196 13.34 1.64 -6.73
C ALA A 196 14.42 2.71 -6.57
N ILE A 197 15.22 2.69 -5.49
CA ILE A 197 16.34 3.63 -5.29
C ILE A 197 17.45 3.35 -6.30
N MET A 198 17.84 2.08 -6.47
CA MET A 198 18.91 1.66 -7.40
C MET A 198 18.57 1.98 -8.85
N MET A 199 17.30 1.89 -9.26
CA MET A 199 16.86 2.25 -10.62
C MET A 199 16.54 3.74 -10.75
N GLY A 200 15.91 4.33 -9.73
CA GLY A 200 15.41 5.69 -9.74
C GLY A 200 16.51 6.74 -9.66
N LEU A 201 17.56 6.51 -8.86
CA LEU A 201 18.65 7.49 -8.71
C LEU A 201 19.44 7.71 -10.02
N PRO A 202 19.90 6.67 -10.75
CA PRO A 202 20.53 6.86 -12.06
C PRO A 202 19.60 7.52 -13.07
N LEU A 203 18.31 7.15 -13.05
CA LEU A 203 17.32 7.73 -13.96
C LEU A 203 17.05 9.21 -13.66
N ALA A 204 16.99 9.59 -12.39
CA ALA A 204 16.85 10.98 -11.97
C ALA A 204 18.06 11.82 -12.37
N LEU A 205 19.29 11.28 -12.23
CA LEU A 205 20.51 11.93 -12.71
C LEU A 205 20.48 12.12 -14.23
N LEU A 206 20.07 11.08 -14.98
CA LEU A 206 19.93 11.15 -16.44
C LEU A 206 18.90 12.21 -16.85
N ILE A 207 17.74 12.24 -16.21
CA ILE A 207 16.71 13.27 -16.43
C ILE A 207 17.29 14.66 -16.13
N GLY A 208 18.02 14.83 -15.03
CA GLY A 208 18.69 16.08 -14.68
C GLY A 208 19.67 16.54 -15.77
N LEU A 209 20.54 15.66 -16.24
CA LEU A 209 21.49 15.96 -17.33
C LEU A 209 20.76 16.35 -18.62
N ILE A 210 19.71 15.64 -19.00
CA ILE A 210 18.96 15.92 -20.24
C ILE A 210 18.18 17.23 -20.12
N THR A 211 17.70 17.57 -18.93
CA THR A 211 17.02 18.84 -18.66
C THR A 211 17.96 20.03 -18.88
N LEU A 212 19.26 19.89 -18.57
CA LEU A 212 20.26 20.93 -18.84
C LEU A 212 20.47 21.18 -20.34
N LEU A 213 20.28 20.14 -21.17
CA LEU A 213 20.37 20.26 -22.63
C LEU A 213 19.07 20.80 -23.23
N SER A 214 17.93 20.29 -22.78
CA SER A 214 16.60 20.69 -23.22
C SER A 214 15.57 20.41 -22.12
N PRO A 215 14.94 21.45 -21.54
CA PRO A 215 13.89 21.27 -20.53
C PRO A 215 12.71 20.42 -21.01
N LEU A 216 12.36 20.50 -22.29
CA LEU A 216 11.29 19.70 -22.89
C LEU A 216 11.63 18.21 -22.87
N LEU A 217 12.85 17.83 -23.28
CA LEU A 217 13.27 16.42 -23.27
C LEU A 217 13.32 15.85 -21.85
N GLY A 218 13.81 16.63 -20.88
CA GLY A 218 13.79 16.25 -19.47
C GLY A 218 12.37 15.97 -18.96
N THR A 219 11.42 16.85 -19.30
CA THR A 219 10.01 16.69 -18.93
C THR A 219 9.40 15.45 -19.58
N LEU A 220 9.66 15.18 -20.86
CA LEU A 220 9.17 14.00 -21.56
C LEU A 220 9.70 12.70 -20.93
N LEU A 221 10.98 12.66 -20.56
CA LEU A 221 11.55 11.50 -19.86
C LEU A 221 10.96 11.30 -18.47
N MET A 222 10.67 12.39 -17.76
CA MET A 222 9.97 12.31 -16.48
C MET A 222 8.56 11.71 -16.65
N VAL A 223 7.82 12.06 -17.72
CA VAL A 223 6.52 11.45 -18.04
C VAL A 223 6.67 9.95 -18.33
N VAL A 224 7.67 9.56 -19.12
CA VAL A 224 7.96 8.15 -19.40
C VAL A 224 8.32 7.38 -18.11
N MET A 225 9.09 7.99 -17.20
CA MET A 225 9.39 7.42 -15.89
C MET A 225 8.12 7.19 -15.07
N TRP A 226 7.23 8.19 -14.96
CA TRP A 226 5.96 8.03 -14.25
C TRP A 226 5.07 6.95 -14.86
N ALA A 227 4.99 6.89 -16.20
CA ALA A 227 4.29 5.82 -16.89
C ALA A 227 4.89 4.44 -16.59
N GLY A 228 6.22 4.33 -16.55
CA GLY A 228 6.94 3.11 -16.17
C GLY A 228 6.69 2.68 -14.72
N LEU A 229 6.66 3.64 -13.77
CA LEU A 229 6.33 3.38 -12.37
C LEU A 229 4.88 2.92 -12.20
N LEU A 230 3.94 3.56 -12.91
CA LEU A 230 2.55 3.13 -12.94
C LEU A 230 2.44 1.70 -13.49
N TRP A 231 3.15 1.41 -14.59
CA TRP A 231 3.19 0.07 -15.16
C TRP A 231 3.74 -0.95 -14.16
N LEU A 232 4.86 -0.66 -13.50
CA LEU A 232 5.43 -1.52 -12.47
C LEU A 232 4.44 -1.76 -11.31
N TYR A 233 3.74 -0.72 -10.86
CA TYR A 233 2.70 -0.81 -9.84
C TYR A 233 1.58 -1.76 -10.26
N LEU A 234 1.06 -1.66 -11.49
CA LEU A 234 0.01 -2.54 -12.00
C LEU A 234 0.42 -4.01 -11.95
N TYR A 235 1.67 -4.32 -12.33
CA TYR A 235 2.21 -5.68 -12.28
C TYR A 235 2.52 -6.18 -10.87
N ALA A 236 2.86 -5.27 -9.96
CA ALA A 236 3.18 -5.59 -8.56
C ALA A 236 1.95 -5.58 -7.64
N PHE A 237 0.78 -5.12 -8.10
CA PHE A 237 -0.39 -4.90 -7.25
C PHE A 237 -0.80 -6.12 -6.42
N PHE A 238 -0.91 -7.29 -7.05
CA PHE A 238 -1.32 -8.53 -6.36
C PHE A 238 -0.16 -9.22 -5.62
N THR A 239 1.00 -8.57 -5.45
CA THR A 239 2.16 -9.18 -4.79
C THR A 239 1.87 -9.46 -3.32
N ILE A 240 1.19 -8.54 -2.64
CA ILE A 240 0.81 -8.73 -1.23
C ILE A 240 -0.21 -9.87 -1.13
N ASP A 241 -1.22 -9.88 -2.00
CA ASP A 241 -2.19 -10.97 -2.06
C ASP A 241 -1.50 -12.32 -2.30
N ALA A 242 -0.53 -12.39 -3.21
CA ALA A 242 0.26 -13.58 -3.47
C ALA A 242 1.09 -14.05 -2.26
N LEU A 243 1.66 -13.10 -1.51
CA LEU A 243 2.45 -13.41 -0.32
C LEU A 243 1.61 -14.12 0.74
N PHE A 244 0.40 -13.62 1.00
CA PHE A 244 -0.46 -14.12 2.08
C PHE A 244 -1.39 -15.25 1.63
N VAL A 245 -2.03 -15.13 0.47
CA VAL A 245 -2.97 -16.15 -0.04
C VAL A 245 -2.21 -17.39 -0.52
N SER A 246 -1.14 -17.23 -1.28
CA SER A 246 -0.39 -18.38 -1.83
C SER A 246 0.78 -18.84 -0.95
N ASP A 247 0.92 -18.29 0.26
CA ASP A 247 2.06 -18.51 1.17
C ASP A 247 3.43 -18.37 0.44
N ALA A 248 3.50 -17.44 -0.51
CA ALA A 248 4.65 -17.30 -1.40
C ALA A 248 5.84 -16.63 -0.67
N ARG A 249 7.05 -16.93 -1.14
CA ARG A 249 8.24 -16.13 -0.82
C ARG A 249 8.18 -14.80 -1.59
N PRO A 250 8.85 -13.71 -1.13
CA PRO A 250 8.75 -12.38 -1.73
C PRO A 250 8.94 -12.35 -3.26
N LEU A 251 10.01 -12.95 -3.78
CA LEU A 251 10.26 -13.01 -5.23
C LEU A 251 9.17 -13.79 -5.98
N MET A 252 8.76 -14.94 -5.43
CA MET A 252 7.68 -15.74 -6.03
C MET A 252 6.33 -15.02 -5.96
N ALA A 253 6.10 -14.17 -4.96
CA ALA A 253 4.89 -13.36 -4.85
C ALA A 253 4.82 -12.33 -5.99
N ILE A 254 5.95 -11.67 -6.30
CA ILE A 254 6.06 -10.74 -7.43
C ILE A 254 5.80 -11.48 -8.75
N LEU A 255 6.46 -12.62 -8.96
CA LEU A 255 6.26 -13.42 -10.17
C LEU A 255 4.81 -13.88 -10.33
N LYS A 256 4.17 -14.36 -9.25
CA LYS A 256 2.75 -14.75 -9.28
C LYS A 256 1.84 -13.55 -9.58
N SER A 257 2.13 -12.37 -9.02
CA SER A 257 1.40 -11.14 -9.35
C SER A 257 1.50 -10.82 -10.84
N ILE A 258 2.73 -10.84 -11.38
CA ILE A 258 2.98 -10.62 -12.81
C ILE A 258 2.22 -11.64 -13.66
N THR A 259 2.27 -12.92 -13.31
CA THR A 259 1.55 -13.98 -14.05
C THR A 259 0.05 -13.74 -14.05
N VAL A 260 -0.55 -13.39 -12.91
CA VAL A 260 -1.99 -13.10 -12.81
C VAL A 260 -2.36 -11.89 -13.68
N VAL A 261 -1.57 -10.81 -13.63
CA VAL A 261 -1.84 -9.61 -14.43
C VAL A 261 -1.68 -9.91 -15.92
N ARG A 262 -0.63 -10.63 -16.35
CA ARG A 262 -0.40 -10.97 -17.78
C ARG A 262 -1.48 -11.86 -18.37
N LEU A 263 -1.91 -12.88 -17.63
CA LEU A 263 -2.88 -13.87 -18.12
C LEU A 263 -4.33 -13.41 -17.94
N SER A 264 -4.57 -12.31 -17.22
CA SER A 264 -5.91 -11.76 -16.98
C SER A 264 -5.96 -10.24 -17.18
N THR A 265 -5.16 -9.69 -18.11
CA THR A 265 -4.90 -8.24 -18.24
C THR A 265 -6.17 -7.39 -18.19
N SER A 266 -7.16 -7.66 -19.04
CA SER A 266 -8.37 -6.82 -19.12
C SER A 266 -9.19 -6.87 -17.82
N SER A 267 -9.35 -8.07 -17.24
CA SER A 267 -10.09 -8.25 -15.99
C SER A 267 -9.32 -7.66 -14.80
N ALA A 268 -8.00 -7.79 -14.78
CA ALA A 268 -7.13 -7.24 -13.76
C ALA A 268 -7.14 -5.71 -13.82
N MET A 269 -7.07 -5.12 -15.01
CA MET A 269 -7.15 -3.66 -15.20
C MET A 269 -8.50 -3.11 -14.75
N GLY A 270 -9.61 -3.74 -15.13
CA GLY A 270 -10.95 -3.30 -14.68
C GLY A 270 -11.11 -3.40 -13.16
N PHE A 271 -10.58 -4.46 -12.55
CA PHE A 271 -10.62 -4.64 -11.09
C PHE A 271 -9.74 -3.61 -10.37
N LEU A 272 -8.52 -3.40 -10.85
CA LEU A 272 -7.58 -2.40 -10.37
C LEU A 272 -8.15 -0.99 -10.44
N LEU A 273 -8.71 -0.62 -11.58
CA LEU A 273 -9.36 0.67 -11.78
C LEU A 273 -10.49 0.86 -10.77
N ALA A 274 -11.34 -0.15 -10.55
CA ALA A 274 -12.41 -0.09 -9.56
C ALA A 274 -11.86 0.13 -8.13
N ILE A 275 -10.83 -0.63 -7.72
CA ILE A 275 -10.18 -0.43 -6.41
C ILE A 275 -9.61 0.98 -6.29
N VAL A 276 -8.87 1.44 -7.30
CA VAL A 276 -8.21 2.76 -7.28
C VAL A 276 -9.25 3.87 -7.21
N VAL A 277 -10.30 3.82 -8.03
CA VAL A 277 -11.39 4.82 -8.03
C VAL A 277 -12.08 4.87 -6.68
N ILE A 278 -12.41 3.71 -6.09
CA ILE A 278 -13.03 3.68 -4.76
C ILE A 278 -12.04 4.23 -3.71
N SER A 279 -10.80 3.75 -3.69
CA SER A 279 -9.80 4.11 -2.68
C SER A 279 -9.43 5.59 -2.73
N LEU A 280 -9.32 6.18 -3.93
CA LEU A 280 -9.08 7.61 -4.11
C LEU A 280 -10.33 8.47 -3.88
N GLY A 281 -11.52 7.93 -4.15
CA GLY A 281 -12.79 8.63 -3.93
C GLY A 281 -13.17 8.75 -2.46
N MET A 282 -12.85 7.74 -1.64
CA MET A 282 -13.28 7.71 -0.24
C MET A 282 -12.79 8.88 0.64
N PRO A 283 -11.51 9.32 0.55
CA PRO A 283 -11.07 10.51 1.26
C PRO A 283 -11.93 11.75 1.00
N TYR A 284 -12.45 11.92 -0.21
CA TYR A 284 -13.34 13.04 -0.56
C TYR A 284 -14.73 12.90 0.08
N VAL A 285 -15.28 11.68 0.08
CA VAL A 285 -16.57 11.37 0.75
C VAL A 285 -16.46 11.69 2.22
N TRP A 286 -15.38 11.24 2.88
CA TRP A 286 -15.14 11.52 4.29
C TRP A 286 -14.95 13.01 4.57
N SER A 287 -14.50 13.82 3.60
CA SER A 287 -14.24 15.26 3.85
C SER A 287 -15.51 16.06 3.72
N ALA A 288 -16.43 15.59 2.87
CA ALA A 288 -17.76 16.16 2.74
C ALA A 288 -18.60 16.00 4.02
N LEU A 289 -18.30 15.01 4.88
CA LEU A 289 -18.96 14.84 6.19
C LEU A 289 -18.59 15.95 7.20
N GLY A 290 -17.56 16.76 6.91
CA GLY A 290 -17.08 17.81 7.80
C GLY A 290 -16.16 17.31 8.92
N GLY A 291 -15.82 18.20 9.85
CA GLY A 291 -14.85 17.97 10.93
C GLY A 291 -15.45 17.62 12.30
N SER A 292 -16.72 17.21 12.36
CA SER A 292 -17.34 16.84 13.64
C SER A 292 -16.78 15.51 14.17
N GLU A 293 -16.87 15.29 15.48
CA GLU A 293 -16.42 14.05 16.11
C GLU A 293 -17.26 12.85 15.63
N ILE A 294 -18.55 13.05 15.39
CA ILE A 294 -19.44 12.04 14.78
C ILE A 294 -19.03 11.75 13.34
N ALA A 295 -18.73 12.76 12.53
CA ALA A 295 -18.22 12.57 11.17
C ALA A 295 -16.92 11.78 11.16
N THR A 296 -16.05 12.00 12.16
CA THR A 296 -14.80 11.24 12.33
C THR A 296 -15.09 9.78 12.65
N LEU A 297 -15.95 9.49 13.62
CA LEU A 297 -16.38 8.12 13.95
C LEU A 297 -16.98 7.39 12.75
N VAL A 298 -17.88 8.05 12.02
CA VAL A 298 -18.48 7.49 10.79
C VAL A 298 -17.40 7.22 9.73
N SER A 299 -16.42 8.12 9.58
CA SER A 299 -15.31 7.94 8.64
C SER A 299 -14.42 6.76 9.03
N ILE A 300 -14.12 6.57 10.32
CA ILE A 300 -13.34 5.44 10.84
C ILE A 300 -14.05 4.11 10.50
N LEU A 301 -15.32 3.99 10.90
CA LEU A 301 -16.09 2.76 10.69
C LEU A 301 -16.32 2.47 9.20
N GLY A 302 -16.71 3.50 8.44
CA GLY A 302 -16.98 3.40 7.01
C GLY A 302 -15.74 3.02 6.21
N ASN A 303 -14.58 3.58 6.54
CA ASN A 303 -13.34 3.25 5.85
C ASN A 303 -12.77 1.90 6.23
N ALA A 304 -12.87 1.51 7.50
CA ALA A 304 -12.52 0.16 7.91
C ALA A 304 -13.35 -0.87 7.11
N TYR A 305 -14.65 -0.62 6.94
CA TYR A 305 -15.55 -1.46 6.14
C TYR A 305 -15.17 -1.48 4.66
N ILE A 306 -15.04 -0.32 4.03
CA ILE A 306 -14.74 -0.21 2.58
C ILE A 306 -13.36 -0.77 2.29
N GLY A 307 -12.35 -0.33 3.03
CA GLY A 307 -10.98 -0.79 2.88
C GLY A 307 -10.84 -2.30 3.06
N THR A 308 -11.40 -2.86 4.15
CA THR A 308 -11.34 -4.32 4.38
C THR A 308 -12.11 -5.07 3.30
N GLY A 309 -13.24 -4.55 2.83
CA GLY A 309 -14.01 -5.16 1.74
C GLY A 309 -13.20 -5.23 0.44
N LEU A 310 -12.47 -4.16 0.10
CA LEU A 310 -11.56 -4.13 -1.05
C LEU A 310 -10.38 -5.10 -0.88
N THR A 311 -9.76 -5.16 0.32
CA THR A 311 -8.68 -6.13 0.60
C THR A 311 -9.16 -7.56 0.44
N VAL A 312 -10.32 -7.91 1.01
CA VAL A 312 -10.92 -9.25 0.85
C VAL A 312 -11.22 -9.54 -0.62
N ALA A 313 -11.81 -8.58 -1.35
CA ALA A 313 -12.09 -8.74 -2.77
C ALA A 313 -10.82 -8.94 -3.61
N SER A 314 -9.73 -8.21 -3.30
CA SER A 314 -8.45 -8.33 -4.00
C SER A 314 -7.83 -9.72 -3.83
N MET A 315 -7.83 -10.21 -2.59
CA MET A 315 -7.37 -11.57 -2.28
C MET A 315 -8.23 -12.64 -2.96
N ILE A 316 -9.55 -12.45 -3.06
CA ILE A 316 -10.45 -13.36 -3.80
C ILE A 316 -10.14 -13.32 -5.29
N PHE A 317 -10.00 -12.13 -5.87
CA PHE A 317 -9.65 -11.96 -7.29
C PHE A 317 -8.36 -12.72 -7.61
N TYR A 318 -7.31 -12.48 -6.83
CA TYR A 318 -6.03 -13.15 -6.97
C TYR A 318 -6.16 -14.68 -6.83
N ARG A 319 -6.85 -15.16 -5.77
CA ARG A 319 -7.04 -16.59 -5.48
C ARG A 319 -7.70 -17.32 -6.65
N ASP A 320 -8.75 -16.73 -7.22
CA ASP A 320 -9.53 -17.39 -8.26
C ASP A 320 -8.74 -17.47 -9.57
N ARG A 321 -8.00 -16.41 -9.92
CA ARG A 321 -7.14 -16.40 -11.12
C ARG A 321 -5.96 -17.35 -10.99
N ILE A 322 -5.26 -17.36 -9.85
CA ILE A 322 -4.10 -18.25 -9.68
C ILE A 322 -4.52 -19.72 -9.66
N ARG A 323 -5.68 -20.07 -9.08
CA ARG A 323 -6.23 -21.43 -9.11
C ARG A 323 -6.53 -21.90 -10.54
N LEU A 324 -7.11 -21.04 -11.38
CA LEU A 324 -7.37 -21.37 -12.78
C LEU A 324 -6.08 -21.60 -13.57
N ILE A 325 -5.08 -20.75 -13.37
CA ILE A 325 -3.78 -20.88 -14.05
C ILE A 325 -3.15 -22.23 -13.70
N VAL A 326 -3.13 -22.57 -12.42
CA VAL A 326 -2.57 -23.84 -11.92
C VAL A 326 -3.37 -25.05 -12.43
N SER A 327 -4.72 -24.99 -12.45
CA SER A 327 -5.53 -26.10 -12.96
C SER A 327 -5.34 -26.35 -14.46
N ASN A 328 -5.17 -25.28 -15.23
CA ASN A 328 -4.92 -25.40 -16.67
C ASN A 328 -3.56 -26.04 -16.95
N GLN A 329 -2.53 -25.67 -16.19
CA GLN A 329 -1.19 -26.28 -16.30
C GLN A 329 -1.22 -27.79 -16.01
N MET A 330 -1.91 -28.21 -14.94
CA MET A 330 -2.05 -29.64 -14.63
C MET A 330 -2.80 -30.42 -15.72
N THR A 331 -3.79 -29.80 -16.36
CA THR A 331 -4.58 -30.45 -17.42
C THR A 331 -3.75 -30.64 -18.69
N ILE A 332 -2.90 -29.65 -19.03
CA ILE A 332 -1.97 -29.75 -20.18
C ILE A 332 -0.95 -30.85 -19.92
N GLN A 333 -0.32 -30.86 -18.74
CA GLN A 333 0.68 -31.86 -18.39
C GLN A 333 0.12 -33.29 -18.43
N ARG A 334 -1.09 -33.52 -17.90
CA ARG A 334 -1.74 -34.85 -17.99
C ARG A 334 -2.01 -35.30 -19.42
N ARG A 335 -2.34 -34.36 -20.33
CA ARG A 335 -2.56 -34.70 -21.74
C ARG A 335 -1.26 -35.11 -22.43
N GLU A 336 -0.17 -34.42 -22.13
CA GLU A 336 1.17 -34.77 -22.61
C GLU A 336 1.61 -36.14 -22.08
N ASP A 337 1.42 -36.42 -20.78
CA ASP A 337 1.75 -37.71 -20.17
C ASP A 337 0.91 -38.87 -20.74
N SER A 338 -0.35 -38.61 -21.14
CA SER A 338 -1.24 -39.64 -21.74
C SER A 338 -1.00 -39.89 -23.23
N ALA A 339 -0.20 -39.05 -23.88
CA ALA A 339 0.13 -39.17 -25.30
C ALA A 339 1.47 -39.90 -25.54
N LEU A 340 2.19 -40.23 -24.47
CA LEU A 340 3.42 -41.04 -24.43
C LEU A 340 3.10 -42.49 -24.05
#